data_AF-A0A7Y0EG13-F1
#
_entry.id   AF-A0A7Y0EG13-F1
#
_cell.length_a   1.000
_cell.length_b   1.000
_cell.length_c   1.000
_cell.angle_alpha   90.00
_cell.angle_beta   90.00
_cell.angle_gamma   90.00
#
_symmetry.space_group_name_H-M   'P 1'
#
loop_
_entity.id
_entity.type
_entity.pdbx_description
1 polymer ?
#
loop_
_entity_poly.entity_id
_entity_poly.type
_entity_poly.pdbx_seq_one_letter_code
_entity_poly.pdbx_strand_id
1 'polypeptide(L)'
;MNKEKAALLSIISNSTLIIFKFIAAISICSVSVMSEAIHSSMDLLASLIAFFSIKKSSMAEDEGHPFGHGKYENVSGFVEAILILFAAFLIIYEALKKLFLGSHIESVGAGLVVMFISAFINFIISTILMKISKKTNSIALEADAFHLLTDVATALGVFLGLVLVKFTGISIIDPIAAILVACLIIKTSIDLIKKSLKDLVDSKLSDEDIEKIVGIINSHGDITGYHRLRTRQCGEHKQIDIHLKINRNFSLIEAHDLCSEIETEIKVSIPKSYVLIHAEPSYK
;
A
#
# COMPACT_ATOMS: atom_id res chain seq x y z
N MET A 1 0.96 5.01 17.14
CA MET A 1 1.93 4.10 16.51
C MET A 1 2.44 4.75 15.23
N ASN A 2 3.75 4.77 14.98
CA ASN A 2 4.34 5.27 13.72
C ASN A 2 4.40 4.12 12.69
N LYS A 3 4.73 4.44 11.43
CA LYS A 3 4.75 3.46 10.33
C LYS A 3 5.72 2.29 10.58
N GLU A 4 6.90 2.56 11.14
CA GLU A 4 7.90 1.53 11.45
C GLU A 4 7.42 0.55 12.53
N LYS A 5 6.80 1.04 13.61
CA LYS A 5 6.24 0.15 14.65
C LYS A 5 5.07 -0.66 14.10
N ALA A 6 4.31 -0.13 13.15
CA ALA A 6 3.23 -0.87 12.49
C ALA A 6 3.77 -2.02 11.62
N ALA A 7 4.82 -1.76 10.84
CA ALA A 7 5.48 -2.81 10.05
C ALA A 7 6.13 -3.88 10.95
N LEU A 8 6.75 -3.47 12.06
CA LEU A 8 7.28 -4.41 13.05
C LEU A 8 6.18 -5.26 13.69
N LEU A 9 5.01 -4.66 13.99
CA LEU A 9 3.85 -5.41 14.49
C LEU A 9 3.41 -6.49 13.50
N SER A 10 3.41 -6.18 12.19
CA SER A 10 3.13 -7.15 11.12
C SER A 10 4.09 -8.33 11.16
N ILE A 11 5.40 -8.06 11.20
CA ILE A 11 6.45 -9.09 11.30
C ILE A 11 6.27 -9.96 12.55
N ILE A 12 6.06 -9.34 13.71
CA ILE A 12 5.88 -10.07 14.98
C ILE A 12 4.63 -10.96 14.88
N SER A 13 3.53 -10.45 14.34
CA SER A 13 2.31 -11.22 14.15
C SER A 13 2.51 -12.40 13.22
N ASN A 14 3.05 -12.17 12.02
CA ASN A 14 3.27 -13.22 11.02
C ASN A 14 4.24 -14.28 11.53
N SER A 15 5.35 -13.87 12.16
CA SER A 15 6.29 -14.80 12.81
C SER A 15 5.61 -15.67 13.86
N THR A 16 4.76 -15.05 14.70
CA THR A 16 4.01 -15.78 15.75
C THR A 16 3.05 -16.78 15.13
N LEU A 17 2.27 -16.37 14.11
CA LEU A 17 1.31 -17.22 13.42
C LEU A 17 1.99 -18.41 12.74
N ILE A 18 3.12 -18.19 12.08
CA ILE A 18 3.91 -19.26 11.44
C ILE A 18 4.33 -20.31 12.47
N ILE A 19 4.88 -19.89 13.61
CA ILE A 19 5.29 -20.80 14.68
C ILE A 19 4.09 -21.64 15.15
N PHE A 20 2.95 -21.00 15.42
CA PHE A 20 1.73 -21.71 15.82
C PHE A 20 1.25 -22.69 14.74
N LYS A 21 1.25 -22.30 13.47
CA LYS A 21 0.85 -23.15 12.34
C LYS A 21 1.78 -24.35 12.18
N PHE A 22 3.10 -24.18 12.29
CA PHE A 22 4.05 -25.31 12.22
C PHE A 22 3.87 -26.30 13.37
N ILE A 23 3.72 -25.81 14.61
CA ILE A 23 3.47 -26.67 15.77
C ILE A 23 2.19 -27.47 15.57
N ALA A 24 1.11 -26.81 15.12
CA ALA A 24 -0.16 -27.47 14.83
C ALA A 24 -0.04 -28.48 13.68
N ALA A 25 0.64 -28.14 12.59
CA ALA A 25 0.84 -29.00 11.43
C ALA A 25 1.51 -30.32 11.80
N ILE A 26 2.58 -30.24 12.60
CA ILE A 26 3.33 -31.42 13.08
C ILE A 26 2.49 -32.22 14.06
N SER A 27 1.81 -31.55 15.00
CA SER A 27 1.01 -32.23 16.03
C SER A 27 -0.20 -32.97 15.46
N ILE A 28 -0.81 -32.44 14.39
CA ILE A 28 -1.99 -33.01 13.73
C ILE A 28 -1.57 -33.92 12.56
N CYS A 29 -0.28 -33.98 12.20
CA CYS A 29 0.21 -34.65 11.00
C CYS A 29 -0.57 -34.25 9.73
N SER A 30 -0.89 -32.96 9.60
CA SER A 30 -1.74 -32.45 8.52
C SER A 30 -0.91 -31.79 7.41
N VAL A 31 -0.98 -32.35 6.21
CA VAL A 31 -0.36 -31.78 4.99
C VAL A 31 -1.00 -30.44 4.65
N SER A 32 -2.31 -30.29 4.83
CA SER A 32 -3.02 -29.02 4.59
C SER A 32 -2.54 -27.90 5.53
N VAL A 33 -2.41 -28.16 6.83
CA VAL A 33 -1.91 -27.15 7.78
C VAL A 33 -0.42 -26.84 7.54
N MET A 34 0.36 -27.83 7.09
CA MET A 34 1.76 -27.61 6.69
C MET A 34 1.85 -26.68 5.46
N SER A 35 1.03 -26.89 4.44
CA SER A 35 0.97 -26.02 3.26
C SER A 35 0.62 -24.57 3.64
N GLU A 36 -0.33 -24.41 4.55
CA GLU A 36 -0.73 -23.10 5.09
C GLU A 36 0.39 -22.42 5.90
N ALA A 37 1.21 -23.18 6.63
CA ALA A 37 2.39 -22.66 7.32
C ALA A 37 3.48 -22.18 6.35
N ILE A 38 3.66 -22.90 5.23
CA ILE A 38 4.58 -22.49 4.15
C ILE A 38 4.09 -21.22 3.48
N HIS A 39 2.78 -21.12 3.17
CA HIS A 39 2.17 -19.91 2.63
C HIS A 39 2.43 -18.71 3.55
N SER A 40 2.14 -18.85 4.86
CA SER A 40 2.45 -17.80 5.83
C SER A 40 3.93 -17.42 5.94
N SER A 41 4.85 -18.33 5.59
CA SER A 41 6.27 -17.98 5.52
C SER A 41 6.57 -17.04 4.35
N MET A 42 5.84 -17.16 3.22
CA MET A 42 5.90 -16.19 2.13
C MET A 42 5.31 -14.83 2.55
N ASP A 43 4.24 -14.84 3.35
CA ASP A 43 3.65 -13.61 3.90
C ASP A 43 4.64 -12.87 4.81
N LEU A 44 5.39 -13.59 5.64
CA LEU A 44 6.47 -13.00 6.44
C LEU A 44 7.57 -12.39 5.57
N LEU A 45 7.92 -13.01 4.44
CA LEU A 45 8.87 -12.42 3.48
C LEU A 45 8.34 -11.10 2.91
N ALA A 46 7.04 -11.02 2.56
CA ALA A 46 6.42 -9.77 2.12
C ALA A 46 6.48 -8.69 3.21
N SER A 47 6.10 -9.00 4.45
CA SER A 47 6.17 -8.05 5.56
C SER A 47 7.61 -7.61 5.90
N LEU A 48 8.60 -8.48 5.70
CA LEU A 48 10.02 -8.12 5.82
C LEU A 48 10.42 -7.12 4.73
N ILE A 49 10.03 -7.35 3.47
CA ILE A 49 10.27 -6.42 2.35
C ILE A 49 9.63 -5.06 2.67
N ALA A 50 8.39 -5.05 3.15
CA ALA A 50 7.69 -3.83 3.56
C ALA A 50 8.44 -3.11 4.69
N PHE A 51 8.84 -3.82 5.75
CA PHE A 51 9.57 -3.23 6.87
C PHE A 51 10.92 -2.63 6.46
N PHE A 52 11.73 -3.36 5.69
CA PHE A 52 13.03 -2.85 5.23
C PHE A 52 12.85 -1.63 4.33
N SER A 53 11.83 -1.65 3.46
CA SER A 53 11.53 -0.53 2.57
C SER A 53 11.06 0.71 3.34
N ILE A 54 10.20 0.54 4.34
CA ILE A 54 9.78 1.62 5.25
C ILE A 54 10.99 2.18 6.00
N LYS A 55 11.81 1.30 6.60
CA LYS A 55 13.02 1.72 7.33
C LYS A 55 13.99 2.49 6.43
N LYS A 56 14.21 2.01 5.19
CA LYS A 56 15.06 2.69 4.22
C LYS A 56 14.46 4.01 3.78
N SER A 57 13.14 4.09 3.59
CA SER A 57 12.46 5.32 3.19
C SER A 57 12.45 6.42 4.25
N SER A 58 12.49 6.05 5.53
CA SER A 58 12.59 6.98 6.66
C SER A 58 13.99 7.57 6.83
N MET A 59 14.99 7.07 6.09
CA MET A 59 16.35 7.60 6.15
C MET A 59 16.37 9.02 5.55
N ALA A 60 17.13 9.89 6.20
CA ALA A 60 17.41 11.22 5.69
C ALA A 60 18.09 11.17 4.31
N GLU A 61 18.14 12.32 3.66
CA GLU A 61 18.86 12.54 2.41
C GLU A 61 20.35 12.20 2.58
N ASP A 62 20.95 11.60 1.55
CA ASP A 62 22.39 11.33 1.48
C ASP A 62 22.95 11.73 0.10
N GLU A 63 24.27 11.67 -0.08
CA GLU A 63 24.91 12.06 -1.35
C GLU A 63 24.41 11.26 -2.56
N GLY A 64 24.01 10.00 -2.34
CA GLY A 64 23.45 9.15 -3.39
C GLY A 64 21.96 9.42 -3.65
N HIS A 65 21.25 9.99 -2.68
CA HIS A 65 19.82 10.28 -2.71
C HIS A 65 19.51 11.68 -2.15
N PRO A 66 19.85 12.76 -2.87
CA PRO A 66 19.60 14.14 -2.41
C PRO A 66 18.11 14.50 -2.26
N PHE A 67 17.21 13.75 -2.90
CA PHE A 67 15.75 13.91 -2.74
C PHE A 67 15.15 12.92 -1.72
N GLY A 68 16.00 12.20 -1.00
CA GLY A 68 15.62 11.24 0.01
C GLY A 68 15.26 9.86 -0.55
N HIS A 69 14.84 8.98 0.35
CA HIS A 69 14.61 7.56 0.09
C HIS A 69 13.13 7.17 -0.05
N GLY A 70 12.23 8.15 -0.17
CA GLY A 70 10.77 7.91 -0.14
C GLY A 70 10.29 6.88 -1.18
N LYS A 71 10.91 6.83 -2.36
CA LYS A 71 10.53 5.91 -3.45
C LYS A 71 10.72 4.42 -3.12
N TYR A 72 11.52 4.07 -2.10
CA TYR A 72 11.68 2.68 -1.68
C TYR A 72 10.34 2.06 -1.21
N GLU A 73 9.46 2.83 -0.56
CA GLU A 73 8.12 2.33 -0.22
C GLU A 73 7.29 2.02 -1.46
N ASN A 74 7.39 2.85 -2.50
CA ASN A 74 6.63 2.68 -3.74
C ASN A 74 7.06 1.42 -4.48
N VAL A 75 8.38 1.14 -4.51
CA VAL A 75 8.92 -0.10 -5.06
C VAL A 75 8.40 -1.31 -4.29
N SER A 76 8.43 -1.26 -2.94
CA SER A 76 7.89 -2.33 -2.11
C SER A 76 6.42 -2.60 -2.38
N GLY A 77 5.60 -1.54 -2.37
CA GLY A 77 4.17 -1.67 -2.62
C GLY A 77 3.88 -2.19 -4.03
N PHE A 78 4.69 -1.84 -5.03
CA PHE A 78 4.58 -2.39 -6.38
C PHE A 78 4.89 -3.89 -6.44
N VAL A 79 6.00 -4.32 -5.83
CA VAL A 79 6.40 -5.73 -5.77
C VAL A 79 5.33 -6.55 -5.06
N GLU A 80 4.86 -6.08 -3.91
CA GLU A 80 3.84 -6.75 -3.11
C GLU A 80 2.49 -6.84 -3.85
N ALA A 81 2.08 -5.77 -4.53
CA ALA A 81 0.86 -5.80 -5.33
C ALA A 81 0.94 -6.82 -6.49
N ILE A 82 2.12 -7.04 -7.07
CA ILE A 82 2.34 -8.10 -8.06
C ILE A 82 2.23 -9.49 -7.42
N LEU A 83 2.79 -9.69 -6.22
CA LEU A 83 2.67 -10.95 -5.49
C LEU A 83 1.21 -11.28 -5.18
N ILE A 84 0.43 -10.29 -4.71
CA ILE A 84 -1.01 -10.44 -4.48
C ILE A 84 -1.74 -10.80 -5.78
N LEU A 85 -1.41 -10.13 -6.89
CA LEU A 85 -2.00 -10.42 -8.20
C LEU A 85 -1.70 -11.86 -8.65
N PHE A 86 -0.46 -12.31 -8.48
CA PHE A 86 -0.04 -13.67 -8.80
C PHE A 86 -0.78 -14.71 -7.94
N ALA A 87 -0.88 -14.47 -6.62
CA ALA A 87 -1.65 -15.32 -5.71
C ALA A 87 -3.12 -15.43 -6.13
N ALA A 88 -3.74 -14.32 -6.56
CA ALA A 88 -5.12 -14.33 -7.06
C ALA A 88 -5.30 -15.20 -8.31
N PHE A 89 -4.33 -15.19 -9.23
CA PHE A 89 -4.36 -16.10 -10.39
C PHE A 89 -4.20 -17.57 -9.99
N LEU A 90 -3.35 -17.88 -9.01
CA LEU A 90 -3.22 -19.24 -8.48
C LEU A 90 -4.53 -19.73 -7.86
N ILE A 91 -5.24 -18.88 -7.12
CA ILE A 91 -6.55 -19.22 -6.54
C ILE A 91 -7.56 -19.56 -7.64
N ILE A 92 -7.62 -18.76 -8.71
CA ILE A 92 -8.50 -19.05 -9.86
C ILE A 92 -8.12 -20.37 -10.51
N TYR A 93 -6.82 -20.62 -10.71
CA TYR A 93 -6.34 -21.87 -11.29
C TYR A 93 -6.74 -23.09 -10.45
N GLU A 94 -6.55 -23.04 -9.13
CA GLU A 94 -6.96 -24.11 -8.22
C GLU A 94 -8.47 -24.30 -8.17
N ALA A 95 -9.24 -23.21 -8.15
CA ALA A 95 -10.69 -23.26 -8.19
C ALA A 95 -11.20 -23.91 -9.50
N LEU A 96 -10.65 -23.54 -10.65
CA LEU A 96 -10.98 -24.17 -11.93
C LEU A 96 -10.61 -25.65 -11.94
N LYS A 97 -9.43 -26.01 -11.39
CA LYS A 97 -9.02 -27.40 -11.25
C LYS A 97 -10.04 -28.21 -10.44
N LYS A 98 -10.48 -27.68 -9.28
CA LYS A 98 -11.52 -28.30 -8.45
C LYS A 98 -12.86 -28.44 -9.18
N LEU A 99 -13.22 -27.46 -10.02
CA LEU A 99 -14.46 -27.46 -10.80
C LEU A 99 -14.49 -28.60 -11.84
N PHE A 100 -13.38 -28.85 -12.52
CA PHE A 100 -13.31 -29.84 -13.61
C PHE A 100 -12.90 -31.25 -13.17
N LEU A 101 -12.01 -31.39 -12.19
CA LEU A 101 -11.47 -32.67 -11.74
C LEU A 101 -12.19 -33.24 -10.50
N GLY A 102 -13.08 -32.46 -9.89
CA GLY A 102 -13.66 -32.76 -8.58
C GLY A 102 -12.65 -32.57 -7.44
N SER A 103 -13.15 -32.57 -6.20
CA SER A 103 -12.31 -32.44 -5.01
C SER A 103 -12.57 -33.58 -4.04
N HIS A 104 -11.50 -34.12 -3.46
CA HIS A 104 -11.60 -34.88 -2.22
C HIS A 104 -11.49 -33.89 -1.07
N ILE A 105 -12.54 -33.81 -0.25
CA ILE A 105 -12.51 -33.04 0.99
C ILE A 105 -11.64 -33.82 1.97
N GLU A 106 -10.39 -33.42 2.14
CA GLU A 106 -9.60 -33.93 3.27
C GLU A 106 -10.28 -33.51 4.58
N SER A 107 -10.28 -34.39 5.57
CA SER A 107 -10.87 -34.14 6.89
C SER A 107 -10.14 -32.98 7.59
N VAL A 108 -10.73 -31.79 7.57
CA VAL A 108 -10.12 -30.54 8.08
C VAL A 108 -10.45 -30.26 9.56
N GLY A 109 -10.53 -31.28 10.42
CA GLY A 109 -11.02 -31.11 11.80
C GLY A 109 -10.28 -30.06 12.65
N ALA A 110 -9.11 -30.42 13.21
CA ALA A 110 -8.35 -29.51 14.08
C ALA A 110 -7.65 -28.37 13.32
N GLY A 111 -7.38 -28.54 12.02
CA GLY A 111 -6.77 -27.52 11.15
C GLY A 111 -7.65 -26.29 10.94
N LEU A 112 -8.99 -26.45 10.88
CA LEU A 112 -9.92 -25.33 10.70
C LEU A 112 -9.85 -24.31 11.84
N VAL A 113 -9.68 -24.77 13.08
CA VAL A 113 -9.59 -23.87 14.24
C VAL A 113 -8.34 -22.99 14.14
N VAL A 114 -7.20 -23.58 13.74
CA VAL A 114 -5.94 -22.85 13.57
C VAL A 114 -6.03 -21.85 12.43
N MET A 115 -6.62 -22.25 11.29
CA MET A 115 -6.86 -21.34 10.15
C MET A 115 -7.79 -20.19 10.53
N PHE A 116 -8.87 -20.47 11.27
CA PHE A 116 -9.81 -19.45 11.72
C PHE A 116 -9.15 -18.44 12.67
N ILE A 117 -8.38 -18.91 13.65
CA ILE A 117 -7.64 -18.04 14.57
C ILE A 117 -6.62 -17.18 13.78
N SER A 118 -5.91 -17.78 12.82
CA SER A 118 -4.98 -17.04 11.97
C SER A 118 -5.67 -15.96 11.14
N ALA A 119 -6.80 -16.28 10.50
CA ALA A 119 -7.56 -15.30 9.73
C ALA A 119 -8.10 -14.18 10.63
N PHE A 120 -8.56 -14.50 11.84
CA PHE A 120 -9.02 -13.49 12.78
C PHE A 120 -7.89 -12.54 13.21
N ILE A 121 -6.69 -13.07 13.49
CA ILE A 121 -5.52 -12.25 13.81
C ILE A 121 -5.12 -11.39 12.59
N ASN A 122 -5.01 -11.97 11.40
CA ASN A 122 -4.70 -11.22 10.17
C ASN A 122 -5.70 -10.09 9.92
N PHE A 123 -6.99 -10.31 10.19
CA PHE A 123 -8.01 -9.28 10.06
C PHE A 123 -7.78 -8.09 11.01
N ILE A 124 -7.45 -8.36 12.27
CA ILE A 124 -7.14 -7.32 13.26
C ILE A 124 -5.90 -6.53 12.82
N ILE A 125 -4.82 -7.23 12.46
CA ILE A 125 -3.55 -6.61 12.07
C ILE A 125 -3.72 -5.81 10.79
N SER A 126 -4.35 -6.37 9.75
CA SER A 126 -4.69 -5.68 8.51
C SER A 126 -5.46 -4.38 8.77
N THR A 127 -6.46 -4.41 9.65
CA THR A 127 -7.24 -3.21 10.01
C THR A 127 -6.38 -2.14 10.68
N ILE A 128 -5.45 -2.53 11.54
CA ILE A 128 -4.52 -1.61 12.21
C ILE A 128 -3.55 -1.00 11.18
N LEU A 129 -2.95 -1.83 10.32
CA LEU A 129 -2.02 -1.40 9.29
C LEU A 129 -2.71 -0.47 8.29
N MET A 130 -3.92 -0.80 7.83
CA MET A 130 -4.70 0.04 6.92
C MET A 130 -4.99 1.42 7.50
N LYS A 131 -5.35 1.50 8.78
CA LYS A 131 -5.56 2.81 9.44
C LYS A 131 -4.28 3.64 9.48
N ILE A 132 -3.14 3.00 9.74
CA ILE A 132 -1.85 3.69 9.83
C ILE A 132 -1.35 4.07 8.44
N SER A 133 -1.49 3.20 7.44
CA SER A 133 -1.08 3.45 6.06
C SER A 133 -1.78 4.68 5.50
N LYS A 134 -3.09 4.84 5.72
CA LYS A 134 -3.84 6.03 5.33
C LYS A 134 -3.39 7.27 6.10
N LYS A 135 -3.10 7.15 7.40
CA LYS A 135 -2.63 8.28 8.21
C LYS A 135 -1.23 8.75 7.80
N THR A 136 -0.36 7.85 7.38
CA THR A 136 1.05 8.15 7.04
C THR A 136 1.31 8.23 5.53
N ASN A 137 0.28 8.03 4.69
CA ASN A 137 0.41 7.87 3.24
C ASN A 137 1.47 6.82 2.85
N SER A 138 1.57 5.72 3.61
CA SER A 138 2.55 4.66 3.37
C SER A 138 1.96 3.59 2.47
N ILE A 139 2.44 3.54 1.23
CA ILE A 139 1.97 2.55 0.26
C ILE A 139 2.48 1.14 0.56
N ALA A 140 3.65 1.02 1.19
CA ALA A 140 4.17 -0.27 1.66
C ALA A 140 3.28 -0.86 2.77
N LEU A 141 2.87 -0.07 3.77
CA LEU A 141 1.93 -0.55 4.79
C LEU A 141 0.53 -0.84 4.23
N GLU A 142 0.11 -0.09 3.21
CA GLU A 142 -1.17 -0.33 2.55
C GLU A 142 -1.15 -1.67 1.81
N ALA A 143 -0.05 -1.98 1.12
CA ALA A 143 0.16 -3.24 0.43
C ALA A 143 0.16 -4.43 1.42
N ASP A 144 0.95 -4.36 2.50
CA ASP A 144 1.00 -5.38 3.57
C ASP A 144 -0.37 -5.57 4.24
N ALA A 145 -1.12 -4.49 4.48
CA ALA A 145 -2.50 -4.58 4.96
C ALA A 145 -3.41 -5.34 3.98
N PHE A 146 -3.31 -5.05 2.68
CA PHE A 146 -4.12 -5.71 1.65
C PHE A 146 -3.71 -7.17 1.42
N HIS A 147 -2.42 -7.50 1.56
CA HIS A 147 -1.94 -8.88 1.54
C HIS A 147 -2.60 -9.68 2.67
N LEU A 148 -2.50 -9.20 3.91
CA LEU A 148 -3.15 -9.85 5.05
C LEU A 148 -4.66 -9.96 4.89
N LEU A 149 -5.33 -8.94 4.33
CA LEU A 149 -6.76 -8.99 4.05
C LEU A 149 -7.11 -10.04 2.99
N THR A 150 -6.24 -10.22 2.01
CA THR A 150 -6.37 -11.25 0.97
C THR A 150 -6.35 -12.64 1.61
N ASP A 151 -5.44 -12.89 2.56
CA ASP A 151 -5.40 -14.16 3.31
C ASP A 151 -6.66 -14.40 4.15
N VAL A 152 -7.24 -13.34 4.73
CA VAL A 152 -8.52 -13.44 5.44
C VAL A 152 -9.63 -13.80 4.47
N ALA A 153 -9.68 -13.13 3.32
CA ALA A 153 -10.72 -13.37 2.32
C ALA A 153 -10.65 -14.78 1.73
N THR A 154 -9.45 -15.30 1.49
CA THR A 154 -9.24 -16.68 1.03
C THR A 154 -9.62 -17.69 2.11
N ALA A 155 -9.19 -17.49 3.36
CA ALA A 155 -9.56 -18.36 4.47
C ALA A 155 -11.08 -18.41 4.70
N LEU A 156 -11.76 -17.25 4.65
CA LEU A 156 -13.21 -17.16 4.73
C LEU A 156 -13.89 -17.80 3.52
N GLY A 157 -13.35 -17.63 2.31
CA GLY A 157 -13.84 -18.26 1.10
C GLY A 157 -13.84 -19.79 1.22
N VAL A 158 -12.73 -20.37 1.65
CA VAL A 158 -12.60 -21.81 1.92
C VAL A 158 -13.55 -22.27 3.02
N PHE A 159 -13.63 -21.53 4.13
CA PHE A 159 -14.54 -21.85 5.24
C PHE A 159 -16.00 -21.89 4.79
N LEU A 160 -16.46 -20.84 4.09
CA LEU A 160 -17.82 -20.76 3.57
C LEU A 160 -18.09 -21.86 2.54
N GLY A 161 -17.12 -22.15 1.67
CA GLY A 161 -17.19 -23.25 0.72
C GLY A 161 -17.42 -24.60 1.40
N LEU A 162 -16.60 -24.93 2.40
CA LEU A 162 -16.74 -26.18 3.18
C LEU A 162 -18.08 -26.26 3.93
N VAL A 163 -18.52 -25.17 4.55
CA VAL A 163 -19.83 -25.12 5.24
C VAL A 163 -20.96 -25.35 4.25
N LEU A 164 -20.94 -24.68 3.09
CA LEU A 164 -21.98 -24.82 2.07
C LEU A 164 -22.01 -26.23 1.48
N VAL A 165 -20.85 -26.84 1.20
CA VAL A 165 -20.78 -28.22 0.72
C VAL A 165 -21.34 -29.20 1.76
N LYS A 166 -21.07 -28.98 3.05
CA LYS A 166 -21.60 -29.83 4.13
C LYS A 166 -23.14 -29.80 4.21
N PHE A 167 -23.76 -28.63 4.01
CA PHE A 167 -25.22 -28.49 4.11
C PHE A 167 -25.97 -28.79 2.80
N THR A 168 -25.37 -28.50 1.64
CA THR A 168 -26.05 -28.62 0.34
C THR A 168 -25.64 -29.86 -0.45
N GLY A 169 -24.47 -30.44 -0.17
CA GLY A 169 -23.86 -31.49 -0.98
C GLY A 169 -23.33 -31.01 -2.34
N ILE A 170 -23.43 -29.72 -2.66
CA ILE A 170 -23.06 -29.17 -3.97
C ILE A 170 -21.60 -28.69 -3.94
N SER A 171 -20.68 -29.56 -4.38
CA SER A 171 -19.23 -29.32 -4.40
C SER A 171 -18.77 -28.14 -5.27
N ILE A 172 -19.62 -27.69 -6.20
CA ILE A 172 -19.32 -26.62 -7.18
C ILE A 172 -19.38 -25.21 -6.54
N ILE A 173 -20.05 -25.06 -5.40
CA ILE A 173 -20.23 -23.74 -4.76
C ILE A 173 -18.89 -23.16 -4.25
N ASP A 174 -18.01 -24.01 -3.70
CA ASP A 174 -16.68 -23.61 -3.20
C ASP A 174 -15.79 -22.99 -4.30
N PRO A 175 -15.56 -23.65 -5.46
CA PRO A 175 -14.85 -23.05 -6.59
C PRO A 175 -15.41 -21.72 -7.08
N ILE A 176 -16.74 -21.59 -7.17
CA ILE A 176 -17.37 -20.35 -7.67
C ILE A 176 -17.12 -19.19 -6.69
N ALA A 177 -17.29 -19.43 -5.39
CA ALA A 177 -17.02 -18.43 -4.37
C ALA A 177 -15.54 -17.99 -4.37
N ALA A 178 -14.61 -18.95 -4.50
CA ALA A 178 -13.18 -18.66 -4.58
C ALA A 178 -12.83 -17.79 -5.79
N ILE A 179 -13.41 -18.06 -6.96
CA ILE A 179 -13.21 -17.24 -8.18
C ILE A 179 -13.73 -15.82 -7.97
N LEU A 180 -14.92 -15.65 -7.38
CA LEU A 180 -15.49 -14.33 -7.10
C LEU A 180 -14.60 -13.50 -6.18
N VAL A 181 -14.09 -14.11 -5.09
CA VAL A 181 -13.16 -13.45 -4.16
C VAL A 181 -11.85 -13.09 -4.88
N ALA A 182 -11.29 -14.00 -5.68
CA ALA A 182 -10.09 -13.73 -6.46
C ALA A 182 -10.26 -12.57 -7.44
N CYS A 183 -11.42 -12.41 -8.09
CA CYS A 183 -11.68 -11.25 -8.95
C CYS A 183 -11.64 -9.92 -8.19
N LEU A 184 -12.13 -9.87 -6.95
CA LEU A 184 -12.04 -8.68 -6.10
C LEU A 184 -10.60 -8.36 -5.70
N ILE A 185 -9.82 -9.40 -5.39
CA ILE A 185 -8.39 -9.28 -5.08
C ILE A 185 -7.63 -8.74 -6.30
N ILE A 186 -7.87 -9.28 -7.51
CA ILE A 186 -7.25 -8.81 -8.77
C ILE A 186 -7.53 -7.33 -8.99
N LYS A 187 -8.79 -6.89 -8.82
CA LYS A 187 -9.13 -5.47 -8.97
C LYS A 187 -8.31 -4.60 -8.02
N THR A 188 -8.27 -5.00 -6.75
CA THR A 188 -7.58 -4.25 -5.69
C THR A 188 -6.07 -4.21 -5.92
N SER A 189 -5.46 -5.33 -6.34
CA SER A 189 -4.02 -5.39 -6.65
C SER A 189 -3.66 -4.56 -7.88
N ILE A 190 -4.50 -4.54 -8.92
CA ILE A 190 -4.31 -3.65 -10.08
C ILE A 190 -4.36 -2.17 -9.66
N ASP A 191 -5.30 -1.80 -8.80
CA ASP A 191 -5.41 -0.42 -8.31
C ASP A 191 -4.18 -0.02 -7.47
N LEU A 192 -3.66 -0.96 -6.66
CA LEU A 192 -2.44 -0.76 -5.90
C LEU A 192 -1.20 -0.66 -6.80
N ILE A 193 -1.08 -1.51 -7.83
CA ILE A 193 -0.03 -1.42 -8.86
C ILE A 193 -0.05 -0.05 -9.53
N LYS A 194 -1.23 0.41 -9.97
CA LYS A 194 -1.38 1.73 -10.61
C LYS A 194 -0.95 2.85 -9.66
N LYS A 195 -1.34 2.77 -8.39
CA LYS A 195 -0.96 3.76 -7.38
C LYS A 195 0.57 3.79 -7.18
N SER A 196 1.21 2.63 -6.99
CA SER A 196 2.67 2.55 -6.81
C SER A 196 3.44 3.02 -8.03
N LEU A 197 3.00 2.64 -9.24
CA LEU A 197 3.63 3.08 -10.48
C LEU A 197 3.48 4.58 -10.70
N LYS A 198 2.29 5.13 -10.43
CA LYS A 198 2.00 6.56 -10.56
C LYS A 198 3.03 7.41 -9.80
N ASP A 199 3.35 7.01 -8.57
CA ASP A 199 4.30 7.73 -7.73
C ASP A 199 5.77 7.44 -8.11
N LEU A 200 6.06 6.29 -8.73
CA LEU A 200 7.40 5.98 -9.25
C LEU A 200 7.77 6.84 -10.46
N VAL A 201 6.81 7.09 -11.36
CA VAL A 201 7.00 7.84 -12.62
C VAL A 201 6.81 9.35 -12.47
N ASP A 202 6.85 9.88 -11.25
CA ASP A 202 6.72 11.32 -10.93
C ASP A 202 5.43 11.96 -11.49
N SER A 203 4.30 11.27 -11.31
CA SER A 203 3.00 11.85 -11.67
C SER A 203 2.64 13.04 -10.78
N LYS A 204 1.83 13.96 -11.33
CA LYS A 204 1.31 15.11 -10.60
C LYS A 204 0.55 14.70 -9.32
N LEU A 205 0.57 15.61 -8.34
CA LEU A 205 -0.26 15.52 -7.12
C LEU A 205 -1.77 15.52 -7.44
N SER A 206 -2.62 15.35 -6.42
CA SER A 206 -4.07 15.40 -6.61
C SER A 206 -4.51 16.75 -7.16
N ASP A 207 -5.63 16.76 -7.90
CA ASP A 207 -6.20 18.01 -8.40
C ASP A 207 -6.56 18.96 -7.24
N GLU A 208 -6.99 18.42 -6.10
CA GLU A 208 -7.24 19.18 -4.87
C GLU A 208 -5.98 19.88 -4.34
N ASP A 209 -4.82 19.21 -4.33
CA ASP A 209 -3.55 19.82 -3.92
C ASP A 209 -3.12 20.90 -4.91
N ILE A 210 -3.33 20.68 -6.21
CA ILE A 210 -3.03 21.67 -7.25
C ILE A 210 -3.92 22.90 -7.09
N GLU A 211 -5.22 22.72 -6.85
CA GLU A 211 -6.18 23.80 -6.61
C GLU A 211 -5.79 24.63 -5.37
N LYS A 212 -5.32 23.99 -4.30
CA LYS A 212 -4.79 24.70 -3.12
C LYS A 212 -3.59 25.57 -3.47
N ILE A 213 -2.61 25.02 -4.20
CA ILE A 213 -1.41 25.76 -4.62
C ILE A 213 -1.81 26.97 -5.47
N VAL A 214 -2.69 26.76 -6.47
CA VAL A 214 -3.17 27.83 -7.36
C VAL A 214 -3.99 28.86 -6.60
N GLY A 215 -4.80 28.44 -5.62
CA GLY A 215 -5.56 29.34 -4.76
C GLY A 215 -4.67 30.28 -3.96
N ILE A 216 -3.60 29.76 -3.34
CA ILE A 216 -2.59 30.55 -2.62
C ILE A 216 -1.91 31.53 -3.56
N ILE A 217 -1.46 31.08 -4.73
CA ILE A 217 -0.81 31.96 -5.70
C ILE A 217 -1.76 33.10 -6.12
N ASN A 218 -3.03 32.80 -6.37
CA ASN A 218 -4.00 33.79 -6.80
C ASN A 218 -4.43 34.76 -5.68
N SER A 219 -4.21 34.45 -4.40
CA SER A 219 -4.48 35.40 -3.31
C SER A 219 -3.42 36.49 -3.19
N HIS A 220 -2.27 36.33 -3.85
CA HIS A 220 -1.18 37.30 -3.86
C HIS A 220 -1.28 38.23 -5.07
N GLY A 221 -1.72 39.47 -4.86
CA GLY A 221 -1.93 40.46 -5.92
C GLY A 221 -0.67 40.88 -6.69
N ASP A 222 0.50 40.66 -6.09
CA ASP A 222 1.80 40.98 -6.70
C ASP A 222 2.27 39.95 -7.74
N ILE A 223 1.57 38.81 -7.84
CA ILE A 223 1.84 37.77 -8.82
C ILE A 223 1.04 38.02 -10.09
N THR A 224 1.75 38.26 -11.19
CA THR A 224 1.12 38.51 -12.51
C THR A 224 0.78 37.22 -13.27
N GLY A 225 1.29 36.08 -12.81
CA GLY A 225 1.00 34.75 -13.35
C GLY A 225 2.02 33.72 -12.90
N TYR A 226 1.81 32.47 -13.30
CA TYR A 226 2.76 31.38 -13.04
C TYR A 226 2.87 30.47 -14.27
N HIS A 227 3.96 29.72 -14.34
CA HIS A 227 4.13 28.65 -15.32
C HIS A 227 5.05 27.56 -14.77
N ARG A 228 5.15 26.43 -15.48
CA ARG A 228 5.96 25.27 -15.06
C ARG A 228 5.67 24.79 -13.63
N LEU A 229 4.39 24.80 -13.21
CA LEU A 229 3.97 24.13 -11.98
C LEU A 229 4.15 22.62 -12.16
N ARG A 230 5.21 22.07 -11.57
CA ARG A 230 5.52 20.64 -11.57
C ARG A 230 5.38 20.14 -10.14
N THR A 231 4.65 19.05 -9.96
CA THR A 231 4.47 18.45 -8.64
C THR A 231 4.70 16.96 -8.74
N ARG A 232 5.21 16.36 -7.66
CA ARG A 232 5.40 14.90 -7.54
C ARG A 232 5.35 14.45 -6.10
N GLN A 233 5.07 13.16 -5.89
CA GLN A 233 5.10 12.51 -4.59
C GLN A 233 6.38 11.66 -4.45
N CYS A 234 7.07 11.76 -3.32
CA CYS A 234 8.22 10.91 -2.97
C CYS A 234 7.99 10.33 -1.56
N GLY A 235 7.46 9.10 -1.49
CA GLY A 235 7.05 8.50 -0.21
C GLY A 235 6.00 9.37 0.48
N GLU A 236 6.28 9.81 1.71
CA GLU A 236 5.40 10.71 2.46
C GLU A 236 5.58 12.21 2.15
N HIS A 237 6.60 12.57 1.38
CA HIS A 237 6.92 13.95 1.02
C HIS A 237 6.34 14.35 -0.33
N LYS A 238 5.95 15.62 -0.45
CA LYS A 238 5.48 16.24 -1.69
C LYS A 238 6.53 17.20 -2.21
N GLN A 239 6.80 17.20 -3.51
CA GLN A 239 7.74 18.16 -4.12
C GLN A 239 6.98 19.02 -5.11
N ILE A 240 7.20 20.33 -5.02
CA ILE A 240 6.50 21.34 -5.78
C ILE A 240 7.55 22.29 -6.35
N ASP A 241 7.68 22.33 -7.67
CA ASP A 241 8.48 23.33 -8.36
C ASP A 241 7.54 24.27 -9.12
N ILE A 242 7.75 25.57 -8.99
CA ILE A 242 6.94 26.55 -9.72
C ILE A 242 7.74 27.78 -10.13
N HIS A 243 7.42 28.33 -11.29
CA HIS A 243 7.92 29.62 -11.72
C HIS A 243 6.83 30.68 -11.53
N LEU A 244 7.12 31.72 -10.76
CA LEU A 244 6.20 32.83 -10.50
C LEU A 244 6.64 34.07 -11.26
N LYS A 245 5.70 34.73 -11.93
CA LYS A 245 5.94 36.00 -12.64
C LYS A 245 5.66 37.19 -11.72
N ILE A 246 6.72 37.85 -11.29
CA ILE A 246 6.68 38.97 -10.33
C ILE A 246 6.96 40.29 -11.08
N ASN A 247 6.45 41.40 -10.56
CA ASN A 247 6.72 42.73 -11.13
C ASN A 247 8.22 43.04 -11.10
N ARG A 248 8.77 43.48 -12.25
CA ARG A 248 10.18 43.86 -12.42
C ARG A 248 10.67 44.98 -11.52
N ASN A 249 9.77 45.73 -10.90
CA ASN A 249 10.11 46.83 -10.00
C ASN A 249 10.49 46.34 -8.60
N PHE A 250 10.24 45.06 -8.29
CA PHE A 250 10.67 44.45 -7.04
C PHE A 250 12.19 44.36 -7.02
N SER A 251 12.79 44.77 -5.90
CA SER A 251 14.15 44.39 -5.56
C SER A 251 14.26 42.88 -5.34
N LEU A 252 15.48 42.35 -5.39
CA LEU A 252 15.72 40.93 -5.13
C LEU A 252 15.23 40.51 -3.74
N ILE A 253 15.36 41.39 -2.74
CA ILE A 253 14.91 41.14 -1.36
C ILE A 253 13.38 41.02 -1.33
N GLU A 254 12.67 41.98 -1.90
CA GLU A 254 11.19 41.96 -1.94
C GLU A 254 10.65 40.73 -2.68
N ALA A 255 11.30 40.34 -3.79
CA ALA A 255 10.92 39.13 -4.52
C ALA A 255 11.18 37.85 -3.72
N HIS A 256 12.29 37.80 -2.98
CA HIS A 256 12.63 36.68 -2.10
C HIS A 256 11.67 36.56 -0.92
N ASP A 257 11.31 37.68 -0.30
CA ASP A 257 10.37 37.74 0.82
C ASP A 257 8.98 37.26 0.39
N LEU A 258 8.48 37.73 -0.76
CA LEU A 258 7.23 37.25 -1.34
C LEU A 258 7.25 35.74 -1.64
N CYS A 259 8.33 35.23 -2.22
CA CYS A 259 8.47 33.79 -2.46
C CYS A 259 8.48 32.99 -1.14
N SER A 260 9.15 33.51 -0.11
CA SER A 260 9.24 32.86 1.21
C SER A 260 7.89 32.80 1.93
N GLU A 261 7.07 33.85 1.78
CA GLU A 261 5.70 33.89 2.28
C GLU A 261 4.83 32.82 1.61
N ILE A 262 4.82 32.78 0.27
CA ILE A 262 4.07 31.79 -0.52
C ILE A 262 4.53 30.37 -0.21
N GLU A 263 5.84 30.15 -0.12
CA GLU A 263 6.42 28.86 0.26
C GLU A 263 5.90 28.41 1.64
N THR A 264 5.82 29.33 2.59
CA THR A 264 5.33 29.05 3.94
C THR A 264 3.84 28.70 3.93
N GLU A 265 3.02 29.45 3.19
CA GLU A 265 1.59 29.18 3.06
C GLU A 265 1.30 27.82 2.40
N ILE A 266 2.07 27.47 1.36
CA ILE A 266 1.97 26.15 0.71
C ILE A 266 2.36 25.06 1.70
N LYS A 267 3.43 25.23 2.50
CA LYS A 267 3.85 24.25 3.51
C LYS A 267 2.81 24.05 4.61
N VAL A 268 2.10 25.10 5.01
CA VAL A 268 1.00 25.02 5.98
C VAL A 268 -0.20 24.28 5.40
N SER A 269 -0.59 24.61 4.16
CA SER A 269 -1.75 24.00 3.49
C SER A 269 -1.50 22.57 3.02
N ILE A 270 -0.24 22.26 2.68
CA ILE A 270 0.23 20.97 2.19
C ILE A 270 1.42 20.54 3.06
N PRO A 271 1.17 19.87 4.21
CA PRO A 271 2.21 19.41 5.10
C PRO A 271 3.20 18.46 4.40
N LYS A 272 4.46 18.46 4.86
CA LYS A 272 5.57 17.66 4.30
C LYS A 272 5.87 17.96 2.83
N SER A 273 5.57 19.18 2.38
CA SER A 273 5.98 19.66 1.07
C SER A 273 7.38 20.30 1.10
N TYR A 274 8.14 20.03 0.05
CA TYR A 274 9.32 20.78 -0.35
C TYR A 274 8.92 21.63 -1.54
N VAL A 275 9.08 22.94 -1.42
CA VAL A 275 8.64 23.91 -2.43
C VAL A 275 9.87 24.64 -2.94
N LEU A 276 10.05 24.65 -4.26
CA LEU A 276 11.06 25.45 -4.94
C LEU A 276 10.35 26.47 -5.83
N ILE A 277 10.56 27.73 -5.53
CA ILE A 277 9.98 28.85 -6.28
C ILE A 277 11.08 29.54 -7.07
N HIS A 278 10.93 29.55 -8.39
CA HIS A 278 11.76 30.36 -9.28
C HIS A 278 11.03 31.67 -9.61
N ALA A 279 11.52 32.78 -9.07
CA ALA A 279 11.00 34.10 -9.40
C ALA A 279 11.49 34.56 -10.78
N GLU A 280 10.56 34.83 -11.69
CA GLU A 280 10.86 35.42 -12.99
C GLU A 280 10.24 36.82 -13.11
N PRO A 281 10.94 37.79 -13.70
CA PRO A 281 10.36 39.09 -13.97
C PRO A 281 9.28 38.97 -15.04
N SER A 282 8.15 39.65 -14.82
CA SER A 282 7.08 39.76 -15.80
C SER A 282 7.51 40.68 -16.95
N TYR A 283 7.80 40.10 -18.11
CA TYR A 283 7.94 40.82 -19.37
C TYR A 283 6.54 40.99 -19.98
N LYS A 284 6.17 42.23 -20.30
CA LYS A 284 4.96 42.52 -21.08
C LYS A 284 4.98 41.78 -22.41
#